data_AF-A0A9C9W4P6-F1
#
_entry.id   AF-A0A9C9W4P6-F1
#
_cell.length_a   1.000
_cell.length_b   1.000
_cell.length_c   1.000
_cell.angle_alpha   90.00
_cell.angle_beta   90.00
_cell.angle_gamma   90.00
#
_symmetry.space_group_name_H-M   'P 1'
#
loop_
_entity.id
_entity.type
_entity.pdbx_description
1 polymer ?
#
loop_
_entity_poly.entity_id
_entity_poly.type
_entity_poly.pdbx_seq_one_letter_code
_entity_poly.pdbx_strand_id
1 'polypeptide(L)' 'MSGSSQVEIVLHINEALNAEQEKTLVEDLKTLDGVSDAHFAPRGRDHLVVVDYDPDRANSQQILAKVQEHHVHAALVGPA' A
#
# COMPACT_ATOMS: atom_id res chain seq x y z
N MET A 1 -15.34 -23.18 6.29
CA MET A 1 -15.08 -22.35 5.09
C MET A 1 -14.38 -21.11 5.59
N SER A 2 -13.06 -21.02 5.43
CA SER A 2 -12.35 -19.76 5.69
C SER A 2 -12.18 -19.10 4.33
N GLY A 3 -13.15 -18.27 3.95
CA GLY A 3 -12.90 -17.32 2.89
C GLY A 3 -11.96 -16.28 3.47
N SER A 4 -10.72 -16.21 3.00
CA SER A 4 -9.82 -15.11 3.30
C SER A 4 -10.49 -13.82 2.83
N SER A 5 -11.07 -13.06 3.76
CA SER A 5 -11.69 -11.77 3.46
C SER A 5 -10.58 -10.78 3.17
N GLN A 6 -10.19 -10.63 1.91
CA GLN A 6 -9.21 -9.59 1.56
C GLN A 6 -9.81 -8.21 1.76
N VAL A 7 -8.99 -7.29 2.25
CA VAL A 7 -9.31 -5.87 2.35
C VAL A 7 -8.40 -5.13 1.39
N GLU A 8 -9.01 -4.31 0.54
CA GLU A 8 -8.31 -3.38 -0.34
C GLU A 8 -8.35 -1.98 0.30
N ILE A 9 -7.18 -1.34 0.40
CA ILE A 9 -7.07 0.05 0.86
C ILE A 9 -6.34 0.90 -0.16
N VAL A 10 -6.62 2.20 -0.10
CA VAL A 10 -5.91 3.21 -0.88
C VAL A 10 -5.16 4.15 0.05
N LEU A 11 -3.87 4.33 -0.24
CA LEU A 11 -3.01 5.33 0.38
C LEU A 11 -2.70 6.43 -0.63
N HIS A 12 -2.72 7.68 -0.18
CA HIS A 12 -2.24 8.83 -0.94
C HIS A 12 -0.83 9.18 -0.50
N ILE A 13 0.08 9.38 -1.45
CA ILE A 13 1.44 9.88 -1.23
C ILE A 13 1.54 11.28 -1.83
N ASN A 14 2.05 12.26 -1.08
CA ASN A 14 2.15 13.65 -1.55
C ASN A 14 3.31 13.87 -2.51
N GLU A 15 4.38 13.10 -2.35
CA GLU A 15 5.60 13.21 -3.15
C GLU A 15 5.41 12.61 -4.55
N ALA A 16 5.99 13.27 -5.55
CA ALA A 16 6.21 12.66 -6.84
C ALA A 16 7.41 11.71 -6.73
N LEU A 17 7.14 10.40 -6.85
CA LEU A 17 8.17 9.37 -6.83
C LEU A 17 8.63 9.08 -8.26
N ASN A 18 9.91 8.74 -8.41
CA ASN A 18 10.40 8.19 -9.67
C ASN A 18 10.18 6.67 -9.71
N ALA A 19 10.37 6.06 -10.88
CA ALA A 19 10.12 4.63 -11.09
C ALA A 19 10.94 3.69 -10.17
N GLU A 20 12.13 4.09 -9.75
CA GLU A 20 12.94 3.31 -8.81
C GLU A 20 12.35 3.38 -7.40
N GLN A 21 11.97 4.57 -6.95
CA GLN A 21 11.31 4.77 -5.64
C GLN A 21 9.96 4.05 -5.58
N GLU A 22 9.14 4.14 -6.63
CA GLU A 22 7.87 3.42 -6.72
C GLU A 22 8.08 1.91 -6.59
N LYS A 23 9.05 1.37 -7.35
CA LYS A 23 9.37 -0.05 -7.34
C LYS A 23 9.84 -0.50 -5.96
N THR A 24 10.77 0.23 -5.34
CA THR A 24 11.30 -0.10 -4.01
C THR A 24 10.20 -0.07 -2.95
N LEU A 25 9.32 0.92 -2.99
CA LEU A 25 8.18 1.01 -2.06
C LEU A 25 7.24 -0.19 -2.22
N VAL A 26 6.87 -0.55 -3.44
CA VAL A 26 5.99 -1.68 -3.73
C VAL A 26 6.63 -3.01 -3.31
N GLU A 27 7.91 -3.23 -3.61
CA GLU A 27 8.64 -4.45 -3.24
C GLU A 27 8.72 -4.59 -1.72
N ASP A 28 8.99 -3.49 -0.99
CA ASP A 28 9.05 -3.48 0.47
C ASP A 28 7.67 -3.74 1.11
N LEU A 29 6.59 -3.17 0.59
CA LEU A 29 5.23 -3.47 1.05
C LEU A 29 4.88 -4.96 0.90
N LYS A 30 5.33 -5.60 -0.19
CA LYS A 30 5.12 -7.04 -0.43
C LYS A 30 5.90 -7.95 0.51
N THR A 31 6.83 -7.40 1.31
CA THR A 31 7.50 -8.16 2.38
C THR A 31 6.70 -8.21 3.69
N LEU A 32 5.66 -7.38 3.84
CA LEU A 32 4.85 -7.33 5.05
C LEU A 32 3.95 -8.58 5.12
N ASP A 33 4.04 -9.30 6.24
CA ASP A 33 3.21 -10.49 6.46
C ASP A 33 1.72 -10.13 6.38
N GLY A 34 0.97 -10.78 5.50
CA GLY A 34 -0.45 -10.51 5.28
C GLY A 34 -0.76 -9.61 4.08
N VAL A 35 0.21 -8.92 3.47
CA VAL A 35 0.00 -8.21 2.20
C VAL A 35 0.05 -9.21 1.03
N SER A 36 -0.98 -9.21 0.19
CA SER A 36 -1.06 -10.08 -0.99
C SER A 36 -0.69 -9.37 -2.29
N ASP A 37 -1.01 -8.09 -2.40
CA ASP A 37 -0.56 -7.26 -3.51
C ASP A 37 -0.40 -5.79 -3.09
N ALA A 38 0.46 -5.08 -3.82
CA ALA A 38 0.65 -3.65 -3.70
C ALA A 38 1.06 -3.11 -5.06
N HIS A 39 0.45 -2.00 -5.49
CA HIS A 39 0.79 -1.34 -6.74
C HIS A 39 0.33 0.12 -6.76
N PHE A 40 0.97 0.94 -7.59
CA PHE A 40 0.51 2.30 -7.87
C PHE A 40 -0.68 2.28 -8.83
N ALA A 41 -1.66 3.16 -8.60
CA ALA A 41 -2.86 3.21 -9.42
C ALA A 41 -2.58 3.78 -10.83
N PRO A 42 -3.22 3.24 -11.88
CA PRO A 42 -2.95 3.66 -13.25
C PRO A 42 -3.64 4.97 -13.64
N ARG A 43 -3.20 5.54 -14.77
CA ARG A 43 -3.82 6.67 -15.50
C ARG A 43 -3.81 8.01 -14.74
N GLY A 44 -2.62 8.49 -14.36
CA GLY A 44 -2.44 9.79 -13.70
C GLY A 44 -2.83 9.80 -12.22
N ARG A 45 -2.86 8.63 -11.60
CA ARG A 45 -3.09 8.40 -10.16
C ARG A 45 -1.88 7.71 -9.53
N ASP A 46 -0.70 8.02 -10.04
CA ASP A 46 0.62 7.61 -9.57
C ASP A 46 0.96 8.11 -8.15
N HIS A 47 0.15 8.99 -7.59
CA HIS A 47 0.19 9.37 -6.17
C HIS A 47 -0.68 8.47 -5.27
N LEU A 48 -1.37 7.47 -5.83
CA LEU A 48 -2.18 6.51 -5.08
C LEU A 48 -1.53 5.13 -5.10
N VAL A 49 -1.41 4.53 -3.92
CA VAL A 49 -0.99 3.14 -3.75
C VAL A 49 -2.20 2.32 -3.31
N VAL A 50 -2.48 1.26 -4.05
CA VAL A 50 -3.51 0.27 -3.73
C VAL A 50 -2.81 -0.91 -3.06
N VAL A 51 -3.35 -1.36 -1.93
CA VAL A 51 -2.83 -2.50 -1.18
C VAL A 51 -3.94 -3.45 -0.82
N ASP A 52 -3.77 -4.72 -1.23
CA ASP A 52 -4.60 -5.84 -0.81
C ASP A 52 -3.94 -6.57 0.34
N TYR A 53 -4.68 -6.81 1.42
CA TYR A 53 -4.16 -7.55 2.57
C TYR A 53 -5.19 -8.45 3.24
N ASP A 54 -4.68 -9.43 3.97
CA ASP A 54 -5.42 -10.29 4.88
C ASP A 54 -5.56 -9.58 6.25
N PRO A 55 -6.76 -9.17 6.67
CA PRO A 55 -6.99 -8.44 7.92
C PRO A 55 -6.75 -9.29 9.18
N ASP A 56 -6.61 -10.61 9.05
CA ASP A 56 -6.20 -11.47 10.16
C ASP A 56 -4.67 -11.42 10.41
N ARG A 57 -3.89 -10.87 9.47
CA ARG A 57 -2.41 -10.89 9.49
C ARG A 57 -1.78 -9.50 9.44
N ALA A 58 -2.40 -8.55 8.76
CA ALA A 58 -1.96 -7.16 8.68
C ALA A 58 -3.12 -6.19 8.97
N ASN A 59 -2.79 -4.92 9.21
CA ASN A 59 -3.78 -3.86 9.27
C ASN A 59 -3.32 -2.59 8.54
N SER A 60 -4.28 -1.71 8.23
CA SER A 60 -4.04 -0.48 7.47
C SER A 60 -3.07 0.49 8.13
N GLN A 61 -2.96 0.51 9.46
CA GLN A 61 -2.00 1.36 10.16
C GLN A 61 -0.56 0.84 10.02
N GLN A 62 -0.35 -0.48 10.06
CA GLN A 62 0.96 -1.08 9.80
C GLN A 62 1.41 -0.80 8.36
N ILE A 63 0.49 -0.94 7.40
CA ILE A 63 0.77 -0.63 5.99
C ILE A 63 1.12 0.85 5.81
N LEU A 64 0.34 1.76 6.41
CA LEU A 64 0.64 3.19 6.35
C LEU A 64 2.01 3.52 6.96
N ALA A 65 2.33 2.95 8.13
CA ALA A 65 3.63 3.15 8.77
C ALA A 65 4.78 2.67 7.87
N LYS A 66 4.60 1.50 7.22
CA LYS A 66 5.58 0.95 6.28
C LYS A 66 5.82 1.87 5.09
N VAL A 67 4.77 2.48 4.52
CA VAL A 67 4.90 3.50 3.47
C VAL A 67 5.70 4.70 3.97
N GLN A 68 5.42 5.19 5.18
CA GLN A 68 6.08 6.36 5.76
C GLN A 68 7.57 6.14 6.08
N GLU A 69 8.04 4.89 6.22
CA GLU A 69 9.47 4.55 6.35
C GLU A 69 10.29 4.96 5.11
N HIS A 70 9.66 5.13 3.95
CA HIS A 70 10.29 5.62 2.72
C HIS A 70 10.49 7.15 2.68
N HIS A 71 10.34 7.82 3.84
CA HIS A 71 10.47 9.28 3.98
C HIS A 71 9.47 10.09 3.14
N VAL A 72 8.26 9.55 2.96
CA VAL A 72 7.15 10.19 2.24
C VAL A 72 6.03 10.60 3.19
N HIS A 73 5.29 11.65 2.82
CA HIS A 73 4.06 12.03 3.49
C HIS A 73 2.91 11.23 2.88
N ALA A 74 2.51 10.17 3.58
CA ALA A 74 1.40 9.32 3.18
C ALA A 74 0.20 9.42 4.13
N ALA A 75 -1.01 9.23 3.59
CA ALA A 75 -2.25 9.17 4.34
C ALA A 75 -3.18 8.09 3.79
N LEU A 76 -3.92 7.42 4.67
CA LEU A 76 -5.02 6.54 4.28
C LEU A 76 -6.19 7.37 3.77
N VAL A 77 -6.65 7.12 2.54
CA VAL A 77 -7.77 7.86 1.93
C VAL A 77 -9.09 7.07 1.96
N GLY A 78 -9.05 5.75 2.13
CA GLY A 78 -10.22 4.91 2.37
C GLY A 78 -10.03 3.45 1.96
N PRO A 79 -11.00 2.57 2.28
CA PRO A 79 -11.15 1.31 1.56
C PRO A 79 -11.45 1.61 0.08
N ALA A 80 -10.93 0.79 -0.82
CA ALA A 80 -11.18 0.93 -2.25
C ALA A 80 -12.58 0.46 -2.66
#